data_AF-A1CJ11-F1
#
_entry.id   AF-A1CJ11-F1
#
_cell.length_a   1.000
_cell.length_b   1.000
_cell.length_c   1.000
_cell.angle_alpha   90.00
_cell.angle_beta   90.00
_cell.angle_gamma   90.00
#
_symmetry.space_group_name_H-M   'P 1'
#
loop_
_entity.id
_entity.type
_entity.pdbx_description
1 polymer ?
#
loop_
_entity_poly.entity_id
_entity_poly.type
_entity_poly.pdbx_seq_one_letter_code
_entity_poly.pdbx_strand_id
1 'polypeptide(L)'
;MSVNAVASLYRRSLKLALDWAVHRQVWRGQAVYIRSLFEANKDIRDPRQQRVLLRETEKLLETWKHPDPYRAPTAPGGSKYERNLPVRQLPYAPERAAAH
;
A
#
# COMPACT_ATOMS: atom_id res chain seq x y z
N MET A 1 -7.77 11.17 9.28
CA MET A 1 -6.33 11.12 9.59
C MET A 1 -5.58 11.85 8.50
N SER A 2 -4.87 12.96 8.79
CA SER A 2 -3.95 13.52 7.80
C SER A 2 -2.83 12.51 7.59
N VAL A 3 -2.88 11.78 6.49
CA VAL A 3 -1.85 10.80 6.17
C VAL A 3 -0.60 11.62 5.84
N ASN A 4 0.42 11.56 6.70
CA ASN A 4 1.71 12.18 6.41
C ASN A 4 2.22 11.63 5.07
N ALA A 5 2.21 12.47 4.03
CA ALA A 5 2.46 12.07 2.65
C ALA A 5 3.85 11.42 2.51
N VAL A 6 4.85 11.97 3.21
CA VAL A 6 6.22 11.46 3.25
C VAL A 6 6.26 10.06 3.87
N ALA A 7 5.57 9.85 4.99
CA ALA A 7 5.52 8.54 5.65
C ALA A 7 4.76 7.48 4.82
N SER A 8 3.73 7.88 4.09
CA SER A 8 3.04 7.01 3.12
C SER A 8 3.95 6.64 1.95
N LEU A 9 4.64 7.64 1.40
CA LEU A 9 5.59 7.47 0.31
C LEU A 9 6.74 6.53 0.69
N TYR A 10 7.36 6.76 1.85
CA TYR A 10 8.43 5.92 2.38
C TYR A 10 8.01 4.44 2.54
N ARG A 11 6.83 4.19 3.12
CA ARG A 11 6.28 2.82 3.25
C ARG A 11 6.07 2.16 1.89
N ARG A 12 5.56 2.91 0.90
CA ARG A 12 5.37 2.40 -0.47
C ARG A 12 6.71 2.10 -1.13
N SER A 13 7.73 2.94 -0.97
CA SER A 13 9.07 2.69 -1.52
C SER A 13 9.70 1.43 -0.96
N LEU A 14 9.61 1.21 0.36
CA LEU A 14 10.13 -0.01 0.99
C LEU A 14 9.37 -1.26 0.54
N LYS A 15 8.04 -1.15 0.37
CA LYS A 15 7.20 -2.25 -0.11
C LYS A 15 7.51 -2.59 -1.56
N LEU A 16 7.65 -1.59 -2.43
CA LEU A 16 8.00 -1.80 -3.83
C LEU A 16 9.37 -2.48 -3.97
N ALA A 17 10.37 -2.02 -3.20
CA ALA A 17 11.68 -2.68 -3.17
C ALA A 17 11.58 -4.14 -2.72
N LEU A 18 10.70 -4.44 -1.75
CA LEU A 18 10.46 -5.82 -1.30
C LEU A 18 9.77 -6.67 -2.37
N ASP A 19 8.90 -6.08 -3.17
CA ASP A 19 8.18 -6.78 -4.24
C ASP A 19 9.13 -7.27 -5.34
N TRP A 20 10.21 -6.54 -5.60
CA TRP A 20 11.27 -6.98 -6.52
C TRP A 20 12.31 -7.90 -5.85
N ALA A 21 12.63 -7.66 -4.57
CA ALA A 21 13.67 -8.39 -3.87
C ALA A 21 13.14 -9.68 -3.21
N VAL A 22 13.30 -10.82 -3.90
CA VAL A 22 12.92 -12.15 -3.39
C VAL A 22 13.61 -12.49 -2.06
N HIS A 23 14.88 -12.12 -1.90
CA HIS A 23 15.68 -12.45 -0.70
C HIS A 23 15.80 -11.27 0.28
N ARG A 24 15.66 -11.56 1.58
CA ARG A 24 15.68 -10.53 2.65
C ARG A 24 17.03 -9.84 2.82
N GLN A 25 18.12 -10.53 2.54
CA GLN A 25 19.48 -10.00 2.64
C GLN A 25 19.69 -8.87 1.61
N VAL A 26 19.24 -9.11 0.37
CA VAL A 26 19.28 -8.11 -0.72
C VAL A 26 18.37 -6.93 -0.40
N TRP A 27 17.13 -7.21 0.02
CA TRP A 27 16.17 -6.18 0.38
C TRP A 27 16.67 -5.27 1.50
N ARG A 28 17.35 -5.80 2.52
CA ARG A 28 17.87 -4.99 3.65
C ARG A 28 18.86 -3.92 3.18
N GLY A 29 19.76 -4.26 2.26
CA GLY A 29 20.68 -3.27 1.68
C GLY A 29 19.94 -2.14 0.95
N GLN A 30 18.95 -2.51 0.13
CA GLN A 30 18.10 -1.53 -0.55
C GLN A 30 17.28 -0.68 0.41
N ALA A 31 16.73 -1.26 1.48
CA ALA A 31 15.94 -0.53 2.47
C ALA A 31 16.77 0.52 3.23
N VAL A 32 18.02 0.20 3.57
CA VAL A 32 18.95 1.17 4.18
C VAL A 32 19.28 2.29 3.20
N TYR A 33 19.53 1.96 1.94
CA TYR A 33 19.77 2.96 0.89
C TYR A 33 18.56 3.90 0.67
N ILE A 34 17.34 3.34 0.60
CA ILE A 34 16.12 4.14 0.50
C ILE A 34 16.00 5.06 1.74
N ARG A 35 16.29 4.54 2.94
CA ARG A 35 16.29 5.37 4.15
C ARG A 35 17.29 6.53 4.07
N SER A 36 18.51 6.31 3.59
CA SER A 36 19.49 7.40 3.47
C SER A 36 19.04 8.50 2.51
N LEU A 37 18.33 8.15 1.43
CA LEU A 37 17.77 9.15 0.50
C LEU A 37 16.71 10.03 1.17
N PHE A 38 15.84 9.45 2.01
CA PHE A 38 14.84 10.23 2.75
C PHE A 38 15.48 11.08 3.86
N GLU A 39 16.46 10.53 4.58
CA GLU A 39 17.19 11.28 5.63
C GLU A 39 17.96 12.47 5.04
N ALA A 40 18.55 12.33 3.86
CA ALA A 40 19.27 13.42 3.18
C ALA A 40 18.37 14.63 2.86
N ASN A 41 17.05 14.43 2.73
CA ASN A 41 16.09 15.46 2.35
C ASN A 41 15.17 15.90 3.51
N LYS A 42 15.40 15.40 4.74
CA LYS A 42 14.48 15.61 5.87
C LYS A 42 14.37 17.06 6.35
N ASP A 43 15.44 17.84 6.17
CA ASP A 43 15.55 19.19 6.69
C ASP A 43 15.07 20.26 5.71
N ILE A 44 14.59 19.87 4.52
CA ILE A 44 14.02 20.78 3.53
C ILE A 44 12.71 21.35 4.07
N ARG A 45 12.68 22.67 4.29
CA ARG A 45 11.51 23.39 4.84
C ARG A 45 10.66 24.07 3.78
N ASP A 46 11.21 24.36 2.61
CA ASP A 46 10.46 25.03 1.53
C ASP A 46 9.36 24.10 0.97
N PRO A 47 8.07 24.46 1.10
CA PRO A 47 6.96 23.66 0.61
C PRO A 47 7.01 23.43 -0.91
N ARG A 48 7.60 24.34 -1.70
CA ARG A 48 7.72 24.16 -3.15
C ARG A 48 8.70 23.06 -3.49
N GLN A 49 9.88 23.07 -2.87
CA GLN A 49 10.88 22.00 -3.02
C GLN A 49 10.34 20.65 -2.54
N GLN A 50 9.66 20.61 -1.39
CA GLN A 50 9.02 19.38 -0.91
C GLN A 50 8.05 18.79 -1.94
N ARG A 51 7.22 19.63 -2.58
CA ARG A 51 6.27 19.18 -3.61
C ARG A 51 6.96 18.61 -4.84
N VAL A 52 8.08 19.21 -5.26
CA VAL A 52 8.87 18.72 -6.39
C VAL A 52 9.44 17.33 -6.07
N LEU A 53 10.10 17.19 -4.92
CA LEU A 53 10.69 15.91 -4.49
C LEU A 53 9.66 14.80 -4.34
N LEU A 54 8.49 15.11 -3.76
CA LEU A 54 7.38 14.16 -3.71
C LEU A 54 7.00 13.75 -5.13
N ARG A 55 6.68 14.71 -6.02
CA ARG A 55 6.27 14.39 -7.40
C ARG A 55 7.30 13.53 -8.16
N GLU A 56 8.59 13.82 -7.99
CA GLU A 56 9.67 13.04 -8.60
C GLU A 56 9.73 11.62 -8.05
N THR A 57 9.62 11.47 -6.74
CA THR A 57 9.62 10.14 -6.09
C THR A 57 8.39 9.34 -6.52
N GLU A 58 7.21 9.95 -6.58
CA GLU A 58 5.98 9.37 -7.10
C GLU A 58 6.16 8.85 -8.54
N LYS A 59 6.81 9.64 -9.40
CA LYS A 59 7.13 9.23 -10.78
C LYS A 59 8.05 8.01 -10.81
N LEU A 60 9.07 7.97 -9.94
CA LEU A 60 9.96 6.82 -9.82
C LEU A 60 9.20 5.56 -9.38
N LEU A 61 8.35 5.66 -8.36
CA LEU A 61 7.52 4.54 -7.90
C LEU A 61 6.62 3.98 -9.00
N GLU A 62 6.01 4.84 -9.81
CA GLU A 62 5.15 4.38 -10.90
C GLU A 62 5.97 3.74 -12.03
N THR A 63 7.15 4.29 -12.34
CA THR A 63 8.05 3.73 -13.37
C THR A 63 8.53 2.32 -13.01
N TRP A 64 8.83 2.09 -11.73
CA TRP A 64 9.40 0.83 -11.24
C TRP A 64 8.37 -0.11 -10.63
N LYS A 65 7.08 0.14 -10.85
CA LYS A 65 5.99 -0.62 -10.26
C LYS A 65 6.07 -2.09 -10.68
N HIS A 66 6.03 -2.99 -9.70
CA HIS A 66 6.01 -4.42 -9.99
C HIS A 66 4.65 -4.81 -10.60
N PRO A 67 4.60 -5.61 -11.70
CA PRO A 67 3.36 -5.98 -12.38
C PRO A 67 2.43 -6.83 -11.49
N ASP A 68 2.99 -7.70 -10.66
CA ASP A 68 2.25 -8.55 -9.71
C ASP A 68 2.80 -8.41 -8.28
N PRO A 69 2.47 -7.34 -7.53
CA PRO A 69 3.05 -7.08 -6.22
C PRO A 69 2.55 -8.06 -5.16
N TYR A 70 3.40 -8.41 -4.18
CA TYR A 70 2.99 -9.32 -3.10
C TYR A 70 1.83 -8.73 -2.29
N ARG A 71 0.75 -9.51 -2.15
CA ARG A 71 -0.39 -9.22 -1.30
C ARG A 71 -0.53 -10.29 -0.22
N ALA A 72 -0.79 -9.86 1.01
CA ALA A 72 -1.09 -10.81 2.08
C ALA A 72 -2.36 -11.61 1.71
N PRO A 73 -2.41 -12.92 1.98
CA PRO A 73 -3.50 -13.77 1.49
C PRO A 73 -4.91 -13.28 1.84
N THR A 74 -5.11 -12.72 3.02
CA THR A 74 -6.42 -12.26 3.52
C THR A 74 -6.71 -10.78 3.23
N ALA A 75 -5.74 -10.02 2.71
CA ALA A 75 -5.94 -8.63 2.35
C ALA A 75 -6.71 -8.52 1.02
N PRO A 76 -7.34 -7.37 0.70
CA PRO A 76 -8.01 -7.16 -0.58
C PRO A 76 -7.12 -7.49 -1.78
N GLY A 77 -7.60 -8.38 -2.66
CA GLY A 77 -6.86 -8.91 -3.81
C GLY A 77 -5.83 -9.99 -3.47
N GLY A 78 -5.79 -10.50 -2.24
CA GLY A 78 -5.05 -11.69 -1.85
C GLY A 78 -5.81 -12.99 -2.15
N SER A 79 -5.10 -14.12 -2.20
CA SER A 79 -5.65 -15.43 -2.60
C SER A 79 -6.69 -16.04 -1.64
N LYS A 80 -6.82 -15.52 -0.43
CA LYS A 80 -7.78 -15.95 0.60
C LYS A 80 -8.77 -14.82 0.97
N TYR A 81 -8.78 -13.72 0.23
CA TYR A 81 -9.73 -12.64 0.45
C TYR A 81 -11.17 -13.14 0.21
N GLU A 82 -12.07 -12.79 1.13
CA GLU A 82 -13.51 -13.15 1.09
C GLU A 82 -13.82 -14.66 0.96
N ARG A 83 -12.84 -15.54 1.20
CA ARG A 83 -13.01 -16.99 1.05
C ARG A 83 -14.06 -17.58 2.02
N ASN A 84 -14.13 -17.04 3.24
CA ASN A 84 -15.01 -17.49 4.32
C ASN A 84 -15.72 -16.30 4.98
N LEU A 85 -16.49 -15.52 4.21
CA LEU A 85 -17.27 -14.42 4.80
C LEU A 85 -18.38 -14.99 5.71
N PRO A 86 -18.61 -14.41 6.90
CA PRO A 86 -19.76 -14.77 7.70
C PRO A 86 -21.04 -14.44 6.92
N VAL A 87 -22.01 -15.35 6.98
CA VAL A 87 -23.30 -15.14 6.33
C VAL A 87 -23.96 -13.90 6.94
N ARG A 88 -24.51 -13.05 6.09
CA ARG A 88 -25.31 -11.90 6.54
C ARG A 88 -26.56 -12.43 7.24
N GLN A 89 -26.74 -12.07 8.50
CA GLN A 89 -27.98 -12.33 9.23
C GLN A 89 -29.07 -11.41 8.64
N LEU A 90 -29.97 -11.99 7.86
CA LEU A 90 -31.13 -11.29 7.32
C LEU A 90 -32.36 -11.60 8.19
N PRO A 91 -33.28 -10.65 8.38
CA PRO A 91 -34.57 -10.97 8.99
C PRO A 91 -35.31 -11.98 8.10
N TYR A 92 -36.07 -12.88 8.73
CA TYR A 92 -36.95 -13.79 8.00
C TYR A 92 -37.97 -12.98 7.19
N ALA A 93 -38.19 -13.35 5.93
CA ALA A 93 -39.20 -12.70 5.12
C ALA A 93 -40.59 -12.92 5.76
N PRO A 94 -41.46 -11.91 5.85
CA PRO A 94 -42.83 -12.14 6.30
C PRO A 94 -43.49 -13.17 5.36
N GLU A 95 -44.29 -14.08 5.92
CA GLU A 95 -45.12 -14.98 5.10
C GLU A 95 -45.91 -14.12 4.11
N ARG A 96 -45.91 -14.51 2.83
CA ARG A 96 -46.72 -13.83 1.82
C ARG A 96 -48.17 -13.98 2.29
N ALA A 97 -48.77 -12.91 2.78
CA ALA A 97 -50.20 -12.87 3.06
C ALA A 97 -50.91 -13.38 1.80
N ALA A 98 -51.68 -14.45 1.95
CA ALA A 98 -52.45 -15.03 0.85
C ALA A 98 -53.26 -13.89 0.22
N ALA A 99 -52.93 -13.58 -1.04
CA ALA A 99 -53.71 -12.63 -1.82
C ALA A 99 -55.12 -13.21 -1.96
N HIS A 100 -56.05 -12.65 -1.20
CA HIS A 100 -57.49 -12.86 -1.33
C HIS A 100 -58.12 -11.63 -1.95
#